data_AF-A0A8B7Z5K0-F1
#
_entry.id   AF-A0A8B7Z5K0-F1
#
_cell.length_a   1.000
_cell.length_b   1.000
_cell.length_c   1.000
_cell.angle_alpha   90.00
_cell.angle_beta   90.00
_cell.angle_gamma   90.00
#
_symmetry.space_group_name_H-M   'P 1'
#
loop_
_entity.id
_entity.type
_entity.pdbx_description
1 polymer ?
#
loop_
_entity_poly.entity_id
_entity_poly.type
_entity_poly.pdbx_seq_one_letter_code
_entity_poly.pdbx_strand_id
1 'polypeptide(L)'
;MGSSSGTTALIDFGKALLPGEGAAMAAYVEAGKRIPRRGEIGLTSNEISKFEDAGYVMSGSRHRRMEAVRMRKENQIYSADEKRALASFNKEERSKREDKILRDFREMVHKKVKERK
;
A
#
# COMPACT_ATOMS: atom_id res chain seq x y z
N MET A 1 23.66 11.61 11.02
CA MET A 1 22.47 11.84 10.18
C MET A 1 21.52 10.68 10.40
N GLY A 2 20.31 10.98 10.88
CA GLY A 2 19.42 10.04 11.56
C GLY A 2 18.88 8.92 10.67
N SER A 3 18.93 7.68 11.16
CA SER A 3 18.21 6.56 10.58
C SER A 3 16.78 6.62 11.09
N SER A 4 15.84 6.93 10.19
CA SER A 4 14.42 6.78 10.45
C SER A 4 14.07 5.30 10.32
N SER A 5 14.21 4.56 11.42
CA SER A 5 13.56 3.25 11.55
C SER A 5 12.06 3.50 11.65
N GLY A 6 11.41 3.66 10.49
CA GLY A 6 9.96 3.70 10.38
C GLY A 6 9.42 2.40 10.94
N THR A 7 8.66 2.51 12.02
CA THR A 7 7.86 1.42 12.57
C THR A 7 7.03 0.81 11.43
N THR A 8 7.40 -0.38 10.98
CA THR A 8 6.56 -1.23 10.14
C THR A 8 5.35 -1.60 10.97
N ALA A 9 4.36 -0.71 11.04
CA ALA A 9 3.05 -1.03 11.55
C ALA A 9 2.64 -2.31 10.81
N LEU A 10 2.45 -3.40 11.57
CA LEU A 10 2.15 -4.71 11.05
C LEU A 10 1.00 -4.57 10.05
N ILE A 11 1.34 -4.62 8.77
CA ILE A 11 0.38 -4.37 7.71
C ILE A 11 -0.44 -5.64 7.64
N ASP A 12 -1.70 -5.55 8.06
CA ASP A 12 -2.60 -6.70 7.98
C ASP A 12 -3.04 -6.88 6.53
N PHE A 13 -2.30 -7.71 5.80
CA PHE A 13 -2.63 -8.15 4.44
C PHE A 13 -3.66 -9.31 4.45
N GLY A 14 -4.27 -9.60 5.61
CA GLY A 14 -5.22 -10.68 5.79
C GLY A 14 -4.57 -12.03 6.11
N LYS A 15 -5.41 -13.00 6.49
CA LYS A 15 -4.97 -14.32 7.02
C LYS A 15 -4.48 -15.32 5.97
N ALA A 16 -4.51 -14.97 4.69
CA ALA A 16 -4.24 -15.93 3.60
C ALA A 16 -2.82 -15.84 3.01
N LEU A 17 -2.03 -14.85 3.44
CA LEU A 17 -0.61 -14.76 3.13
C LEU A 17 0.23 -15.37 4.26
N LEU A 18 1.37 -15.95 3.89
CA LEU A 18 2.34 -16.44 4.86
C LEU A 18 2.99 -15.26 5.60
N PRO A 19 3.54 -15.47 6.81
CA PRO A 19 4.27 -14.43 7.53
C PRO A 19 5.41 -13.85 6.66
N GLY A 20 5.45 -12.53 6.52
CA GLY A 20 6.44 -11.81 5.71
C GLY A 20 6.19 -11.80 4.19
N GLU A 21 5.29 -12.64 3.67
CA GLU A 21 4.96 -12.70 2.23
C GLU A 21 4.32 -11.38 1.75
N GLY A 22 3.33 -10.86 2.49
CA GLY A 22 2.65 -9.61 2.13
C GLY A 22 3.58 -8.40 2.14
N ALA A 23 4.49 -8.31 3.12
CA ALA A 23 5.45 -7.21 3.20
C ALA A 23 6.43 -7.22 2.01
N ALA A 24 6.92 -8.40 1.63
CA ALA A 24 7.78 -8.55 0.46
C ALA A 24 7.05 -8.19 -0.83
N MET A 25 5.80 -8.63 -1.00
CA MET A 25 5.00 -8.33 -2.19
C MET A 25 4.62 -6.84 -2.29
N ALA A 26 4.32 -6.18 -1.16
CA ALA A 26 4.02 -4.75 -1.12
C ALA A 26 5.19 -3.89 -1.64
N ALA A 27 6.43 -4.28 -1.34
CA ALA A 27 7.61 -3.58 -1.85
C ALA A 27 7.70 -3.61 -3.39
N TYR A 28 7.22 -4.68 -4.03
CA TYR A 28 7.14 -4.74 -5.50
C TYR A 28 6.04 -3.83 -6.04
N VAL A 29 4.88 -3.78 -5.38
CA VAL A 29 3.76 -2.91 -5.76
C VAL A 29 4.15 -1.43 -5.63
N GLU A 30 4.78 -1.04 -4.52
CA GLU A 30 5.28 0.32 -4.31
C GLU A 30 6.33 0.71 -5.36
N ALA A 31 7.16 -0.24 -5.79
CA ALA A 31 8.12 -0.05 -6.88
C ALA A 31 7.48 -0.07 -8.29
N GLY A 32 6.15 -0.21 -8.41
CA GLY A 32 5.42 -0.33 -9.68
C GLY A 32 5.78 -1.58 -10.47
N LYS A 33 6.34 -2.60 -9.80
CA LYS A 33 6.81 -3.84 -10.42
C LYS A 33 5.78 -4.94 -10.24
N ARG A 34 5.66 -5.79 -11.26
CA ARG A 34 4.93 -7.04 -11.17
C ARG A 34 5.50 -7.90 -10.05
N ILE A 35 4.61 -8.46 -9.23
CA ILE A 35 4.98 -9.37 -8.14
C ILE A 35 5.49 -10.70 -8.73
N PRO A 36 6.70 -11.18 -8.38
CA PRO A 36 7.22 -12.44 -8.91
C PRO A 36 6.47 -13.68 -8.41
N ARG A 37 6.30 -14.69 -9.26
CA ARG A 37 5.77 -16.01 -8.88
C ARG A 37 6.90 -16.89 -8.33
N ARG A 38 6.57 -17.95 -7.58
CA ARG A 38 7.58 -18.87 -6.97
C ARG A 38 8.59 -19.44 -7.97
N GLY A 39 8.15 -19.74 -9.19
CA GLY A 39 9.02 -20.25 -10.26
C GLY A 39 9.86 -19.19 -10.97
N GLU A 40 9.73 -17.93 -10.57
CA GLU A 40 10.36 -16.76 -11.19
C GLU A 40 11.42 -16.15 -10.26
N ILE A 41 11.71 -16.80 -9.13
CA ILE A 41 12.77 -16.38 -8.20
C ILE A 41 14.10 -16.40 -8.95
N GLY A 42 14.78 -15.25 -8.98
CA GLY A 42 16.04 -15.08 -9.72
C GLY A 42 15.89 -14.43 -11.09
N LEU A 43 14.66 -14.20 -11.56
CA LEU A 43 14.38 -13.39 -12.75
C LEU A 43 13.95 -11.98 -12.33
N THR A 44 14.41 -10.98 -13.08
CA THR A 44 13.92 -9.61 -12.94
C THR A 44 12.54 -9.45 -13.57
N SER A 45 11.76 -8.47 -13.11
CA SER A 45 10.42 -8.18 -13.67
C SER A 45 10.45 -7.98 -15.18
N ASN A 46 11.51 -7.35 -15.71
CA ASN A 46 11.66 -7.09 -17.14
C ASN A 46 11.91 -8.39 -17.94
N GLU A 47 12.67 -9.33 -17.39
CA GLU A 47 12.90 -10.63 -18.03
C GLU A 47 11.61 -11.45 -18.07
N ILE A 48 10.84 -11.44 -16.98
CA ILE A 48 9.55 -12.14 -16.91
C ILE A 48 8.60 -11.62 -18.00
N SER A 49 8.44 -10.29 -18.12
CA SER A 49 7.60 -9.69 -19.16
C SER A 49 8.06 -10.07 -20.56
N LYS A 50 9.37 -10.03 -20.84
CA LYS A 50 9.92 -10.45 -22.14
C LYS A 50 9.61 -11.91 -22.47
N PHE A 51 9.69 -12.81 -21.48
CA PHE A 51 9.35 -14.22 -21.68
C PHE A 51 7.84 -14.42 -21.92
N GLU A 52 6.99 -13.72 -21.17
CA GLU A 52 5.53 -13.76 -21.37
C GLU A 52 5.16 -13.23 -22.77
N ASP A 53 5.76 -12.12 -23.22
CA ASP A 53 5.54 -11.53 -24.56
C ASP A 53 6.03 -12.44 -25.68
N ALA A 54 7.14 -13.15 -25.48
CA ALA A 54 7.65 -14.15 -26.42
C ALA A 54 6.81 -15.44 -26.44
N GLY A 55 5.76 -15.54 -25.62
CA GLY A 55 4.83 -16.68 -25.57
C GLY A 55 5.28 -17.82 -24.65
N TYR A 56 6.30 -17.61 -23.82
CA TYR A 56 6.66 -18.59 -22.80
C TYR A 56 5.60 -18.65 -21.71
N VAL A 57 5.29 -19.86 -21.29
CA VAL A 57 4.31 -20.13 -20.24
C VAL A 57 5.04 -20.26 -18.92
N MET A 58 4.77 -19.32 -18.02
CA MET A 58 5.36 -19.31 -16.68
C MET A 58 4.74 -20.39 -15.80
N SER A 59 5.51 -20.88 -14.82
CA SER A 59 5.07 -21.94 -13.91
C SER A 59 3.77 -21.57 -13.19
N GLY A 60 2.77 -22.46 -13.25
CA GLY A 60 1.47 -22.31 -12.60
C GLY A 60 0.38 -21.60 -13.42
N SER A 61 0.74 -20.87 -14.49
CA SER A 61 -0.21 -20.07 -15.29
C SER A 61 -1.28 -20.88 -16.03
N ARG A 62 -0.97 -22.11 -16.47
CA ARG A 62 -1.94 -23.01 -17.13
C ARG A 62 -2.91 -23.70 -16.17
N HIS A 63 -2.65 -23.70 -14.86
CA HIS A 63 -3.48 -24.42 -13.90
C HIS A 63 -4.51 -23.47 -13.28
N ARG A 64 -5.77 -23.56 -13.72
CA ARG A 64 -6.86 -22.65 -13.31
C ARG A 64 -6.95 -22.45 -11.79
N ARG A 65 -6.79 -23.52 -11.00
CA ARG A 65 -6.88 -23.45 -9.53
C ARG A 65 -5.70 -22.69 -8.92
N MET A 66 -4.48 -22.96 -9.38
CA MET A 66 -3.29 -22.24 -8.89
C MET A 66 -3.34 -20.77 -9.31
N GLU A 67 -3.77 -20.51 -10.54
CA GLU A 67 -3.90 -19.15 -11.06
C GLU A 67 -4.93 -18.34 -10.28
N ALA A 68 -6.08 -18.93 -9.95
CA ALA A 68 -7.07 -18.29 -9.09
C ALA A 68 -6.54 -17.98 -7.68
N VAL A 69 -5.74 -18.88 -7.10
CA VAL A 69 -5.10 -18.65 -5.79
C VAL A 69 -4.08 -17.51 -5.89
N ARG A 70 -3.28 -17.47 -6.96
CA ARG A 70 -2.34 -16.39 -7.24
C ARG A 70 -3.06 -15.05 -7.33
N MET A 71 -4.06 -14.95 -8.21
CA MET A 71 -4.85 -13.72 -8.40
C MET A 71 -5.49 -13.27 -7.08
N ARG A 72 -6.00 -14.19 -6.27
CA ARG A 72 -6.56 -13.86 -4.96
C ARG A 72 -5.51 -13.26 -4.03
N LYS A 73 -4.30 -13.83 -3.96
CA LYS A 73 -3.21 -13.31 -3.12
C LYS A 73 -2.78 -11.91 -3.58
N GLU A 74 -2.65 -11.70 -4.88
CA GLU A 74 -2.32 -10.38 -5.45
C GLU A 74 -3.41 -9.35 -5.13
N ASN A 75 -4.68 -9.71 -5.31
CA ASN A 75 -5.80 -8.83 -4.99
C ASN A 75 -5.87 -8.45 -3.51
N GLN A 76 -5.43 -9.33 -2.60
CA GLN A 76 -5.36 -8.98 -1.16
C GLN A 76 -4.38 -7.85 -0.88
N ILE A 77 -3.27 -7.80 -1.62
CA ILE A 77 -2.25 -6.75 -1.46
C ILE A 77 -2.77 -5.45 -2.05
N TYR A 78 -3.29 -5.49 -3.29
CA TYR A 78 -3.88 -4.31 -3.90
C TYR A 78 -5.00 -3.72 -3.03
N SER A 79 -5.91 -4.55 -2.52
CA SER A 79 -6.97 -4.11 -1.62
C SER A 79 -6.43 -3.53 -0.30
N ALA A 80 -5.33 -4.06 0.24
CA ALA A 80 -4.73 -3.54 1.46
C ALA A 80 -4.05 -2.18 1.21
N ASP A 81 -3.31 -2.04 0.11
CA ASP A 81 -2.65 -0.80 -0.27
C ASP A 81 -3.66 0.28 -0.67
N GLU A 82 -4.72 -0.05 -1.40
CA GLU A 82 -5.83 0.86 -1.71
C GLU A 82 -6.52 1.35 -0.43
N LYS A 83 -6.84 0.45 0.51
CA LYS A 83 -7.44 0.83 1.80
C LYS A 83 -6.52 1.74 2.60
N ARG A 84 -5.21 1.47 2.59
CA ARG A 84 -4.23 2.33 3.24
C ARG A 84 -4.18 3.71 2.58
N ALA A 85 -4.09 3.76 1.25
CA ALA A 85 -4.04 5.02 0.51
C ALA A 85 -5.29 5.87 0.80
N LEU A 86 -6.47 5.26 0.79
CA LEU A 86 -7.74 5.91 1.14
C LEU A 86 -7.79 6.37 2.61
N ALA A 87 -7.31 5.55 3.55
CA ALA A 87 -7.29 5.92 4.96
C ALA A 87 -6.34 7.10 5.23
N SER A 88 -5.16 7.10 4.61
CA SER A 88 -4.20 8.21 4.69
C SER A 88 -4.78 9.49 4.11
N PHE A 89 -5.45 9.41 2.95
CA PHE A 89 -6.11 10.55 2.33
C PHE A 89 -7.22 11.13 3.22
N ASN A 90 -8.11 10.28 3.75
CA ASN A 90 -9.18 10.70 4.65
C ASN A 90 -8.64 11.32 5.95
N LYS A 91 -7.54 10.80 6.49
CA LYS A 91 -6.88 11.36 7.67
C LYS A 91 -6.31 12.75 7.38
N GLU A 92 -5.67 12.94 6.22
CA GLU A 92 -5.12 14.22 5.82
C GLU A 92 -6.21 15.28 5.63
N GLU A 93 -7.28 14.94 4.92
CA GLU A 93 -8.46 15.80 4.74
C GLU A 93 -9.10 16.18 6.08
N ARG A 94 -9.24 15.21 6.99
CA ARG A 94 -9.74 15.46 8.34
C ARG A 94 -8.83 16.40 9.13
N SER A 95 -7.51 16.20 9.08
CA SER A 95 -6.55 17.08 9.75
C SER A 95 -6.63 18.51 9.23
N LYS A 96 -6.70 18.70 7.90
CA LYS A 96 -6.89 20.03 7.29
C LYS A 96 -8.16 20.71 7.77
N ARG A 97 -9.26 19.96 7.87
CA ARG A 97 -10.54 20.46 8.39
C ARG A 97 -10.45 20.84 9.86
N GLU A 98 -9.84 19.99 10.69
CA GLU A 98 -9.62 20.25 12.11
C GLU A 98 -8.72 21.48 12.33
N ASP A 99 -7.64 21.62 11.57
CA ASP A 99 -6.74 22.78 11.61
C ASP A 99 -7.45 24.09 11.27
N LYS A 100 -8.35 24.05 10.27
CA LYS A 100 -9.18 25.22 9.93
C LYS A 100 -10.09 25.61 11.09
N ILE A 101 -10.80 24.64 11.68
CA ILE A 101 -11.68 24.88 12.82
C ILE A 101 -10.90 25.45 14.01
N LEU A 102 -9.70 24.92 14.28
CA LEU A 102 -8.84 25.42 15.36
C LEU A 102 -8.36 26.86 15.11
N ARG A 103 -8.05 27.22 13.86
CA ARG A 103 -7.70 28.60 13.49
C ARG A 103 -8.89 29.54 13.72
N ASP A 104 -10.06 29.19 13.20
CA ASP A 104 -11.29 29.98 13.33
C ASP A 104 -11.67 30.18 14.81
N PHE A 105 -11.53 29.12 15.64
CA PHE A 105 -11.79 29.20 17.08
C PHE A 105 -10.79 30.12 17.80
N ARG A 106 -9.48 30.01 17.49
CA ARG A 106 -8.46 30.89 18.07
C ARG A 106 -8.75 32.36 17.74
N GLU A 107 -9.13 32.66 16.50
CA GLU A 107 -9.47 34.02 16.09
C GLU A 107 -10.69 34.56 16.85
N MET A 108 -11.73 33.74 17.00
CA MET A 108 -12.93 34.11 17.77
C MET A 108 -12.61 34.43 19.24
N VAL A 109 -11.78 33.60 19.90
CA VAL A 109 -11.34 33.84 21.28
C VAL A 109 -10.49 35.11 21.37
N HIS A 110 -9.53 35.30 20.47
CA HIS A 110 -8.70 36.51 20.44
C HIS A 110 -9.54 37.78 20.28
N LYS A 111 -10.53 37.76 19.37
CA LYS A 111 -11.47 38.87 19.19
C LYS A 111 -12.26 39.15 20.46
N LYS A 112 -12.81 38.12 21.11
CA LYS A 112 -13.60 38.27 22.34
C LYS A 112 -12.80 38.80 23.53
N VAL A 113 -11.54 38.39 23.64
CA VAL A 113 -10.61 38.88 24.68
C VAL A 113 -10.21 40.33 24.42
N LYS A 114 -10.00 40.71 23.15
CA LYS A 114 -9.66 42.09 22.77
C LYS A 114 -10.82 43.06 22.98
N GLU A 115 -12.06 42.62 22.73
CA GLU A 115 -13.29 43.42 22.98
C GLU A 115 -13.60 43.62 24.48
N ARG A 116 -13.02 42.81 25.37
CA ARG A 116 -13.20 42.91 26.83
C ARG A 116 -12.15 43.79 27.53
N LYS A 117 -11.14 44.27 26.81
CA LYS A 117 -10.17 45.27 27.26
C LYS A 117 -10.54 46.64 26.70
#